data_AF-A0A5Q0GRB7-F1
#
_entry.id   AF-A0A5Q0GRB7-F1
#
_cell.length_a   1.000
_cell.length_b   1.000
_cell.length_c   1.000
_cell.angle_alpha   90.00
_cell.angle_beta   90.00
_cell.angle_gamma   90.00
#
_symmetry.space_group_name_H-M   'P 1'
#
loop_
_entity.id
_entity.type
_entity.pdbx_description
1 polymer ?
#
loop_
_entity_poly.entity_id
_entity_poly.type
_entity_poly.pdbx_seq_one_letter_code
_entity_poly.pdbx_strand_id
1 'polypeptide(L)'
;MTGAGAGAGDDAAGAAGAGAAGEGEAEAVKASEAAASAAREAARRRRLAEVFGDVLPEASSDEPRPAARGDEWYEENRPPHHG
;
A
#
# COMPACT_ATOMS: atom_id res chain seq x y z
N MET A 1 21.23 -21.60 10.85
CA MET A 1 22.07 -20.69 11.65
C MET A 1 22.52 -19.56 10.75
N THR A 2 22.35 -18.31 11.21
CA THR A 2 23.09 -17.06 10.85
C THR A 2 23.26 -16.72 9.35
N GLY A 3 22.82 -15.59 8.81
CA GLY A 3 22.74 -14.26 9.38
C GLY A 3 23.78 -13.34 8.72
N ALA A 4 23.30 -12.27 8.09
CA ALA A 4 23.92 -10.96 7.86
C ALA A 4 25.29 -10.87 7.13
N GLY A 5 25.23 -10.30 5.92
CA GLY A 5 26.35 -9.57 5.30
C GLY A 5 25.92 -8.14 5.02
N ALA A 6 26.39 -7.19 5.82
CA ALA A 6 26.33 -5.76 5.56
C ALA A 6 27.36 -5.38 4.50
N GLY A 7 26.98 -4.49 3.57
CA GLY A 7 27.88 -3.91 2.58
C GLY A 7 27.39 -2.52 2.20
N ALA A 8 27.91 -1.52 2.89
CA ALA A 8 27.85 -0.14 2.51
C ALA A 8 28.62 0.08 1.19
N GLY A 9 28.10 0.94 0.33
CA GLY A 9 28.73 1.39 -0.91
C GLY A 9 28.07 2.69 -1.33
N ASP A 10 28.44 3.76 -0.64
CA ASP A 10 28.23 5.14 -1.05
C ASP A 10 29.35 5.45 -2.05
N ASP A 11 29.02 5.65 -3.32
CA ASP A 11 29.91 6.26 -4.30
C ASP A 11 29.09 7.16 -5.22
N ALA A 12 29.07 8.43 -4.82
CA ALA A 12 28.69 9.53 -5.68
C ALA A 12 29.85 9.90 -6.62
N ALA A 13 29.58 9.94 -7.92
CA ALA A 13 30.32 10.78 -8.85
C ALA A 13 29.39 11.19 -10.01
N GLY A 14 29.16 12.50 -10.10
CA GLY A 14 28.18 13.10 -10.99
C GLY A 14 28.61 13.18 -12.46
N ALA A 15 27.63 13.45 -13.30
CA ALA A 15 27.83 14.07 -14.61
C ALA A 15 26.69 15.05 -14.87
N ALA A 16 27.08 16.25 -15.26
CA ALA A 16 26.27 17.44 -15.35
C ALA A 16 25.30 17.44 -16.55
N GLY A 17 24.15 18.07 -16.35
CA GLY A 17 23.55 19.01 -17.31
C GLY A 17 22.71 18.44 -18.45
N ALA A 18 21.38 18.47 -18.28
CA ALA A 18 20.41 19.04 -19.24
C ALA A 18 18.97 18.94 -18.70
N GLY A 19 18.27 20.07 -18.59
CA GLY A 19 16.80 20.11 -18.65
C GLY A 19 16.05 20.36 -17.34
N ALA A 20 16.02 21.63 -16.89
CA ALA A 20 15.13 22.14 -15.83
C ALA A 20 13.63 22.17 -16.23
N ALA A 21 13.15 21.17 -16.97
CA ALA A 21 11.79 21.09 -17.51
C ALA A 21 11.00 19.85 -17.03
N GLY A 22 11.66 18.87 -16.38
CA GLY A 22 11.01 17.61 -15.96
C GLY A 22 10.43 17.60 -14.55
N GLU A 23 10.80 18.56 -13.70
CA GLU A 23 10.42 18.55 -12.27
C GLU A 23 8.98 19.01 -12.05
N GLY A 24 8.51 19.99 -12.84
CA GLY A 24 7.13 20.48 -12.76
C GLY A 24 6.11 19.48 -13.30
N GLU A 25 6.47 18.69 -14.31
CA GLU A 25 5.58 17.63 -14.81
C GLU A 25 5.50 16.45 -13.85
N ALA A 26 6.63 16.05 -13.25
CA ALA A 26 6.64 15.01 -12.22
C ALA A 26 5.82 15.43 -10.99
N GLU A 27 5.96 16.68 -10.52
CA GLU A 27 5.16 17.22 -9.41
C GLU A 27 3.67 17.25 -9.76
N ALA A 28 3.29 17.72 -10.96
CA ALA A 28 1.92 17.74 -11.42
C ALA A 28 1.29 16.34 -11.50
N VAL A 29 2.05 15.33 -11.93
CA VAL A 29 1.61 13.93 -11.95
C VAL A 29 1.41 13.40 -10.53
N LYS A 30 2.32 13.70 -9.59
CA LYS A 30 2.17 13.31 -8.17
C LYS A 30 0.96 13.99 -7.51
N ALA A 31 0.74 15.27 -7.79
CA ALA A 31 -0.42 16.01 -7.30
C ALA A 31 -1.74 15.44 -7.84
N SER A 32 -1.78 15.07 -9.12
CA SER A 32 -2.93 14.39 -9.74
C SER A 32 -3.20 13.02 -9.11
N GLU A 33 -2.16 12.22 -8.87
CA GLU A 33 -2.29 10.91 -8.20
C GLU A 33 -2.79 11.07 -6.76
N ALA A 34 -2.29 12.06 -6.03
CA ALA A 34 -2.75 12.38 -4.68
C ALA A 34 -4.22 12.83 -4.66
N ALA A 35 -4.63 13.68 -5.62
CA ALA A 35 -6.02 14.10 -5.78
C ALA A 35 -6.94 12.91 -6.12
N ALA A 36 -6.49 12.00 -6.99
CA ALA A 36 -7.21 10.78 -7.32
C ALA A 36 -7.36 9.85 -6.10
N SER A 37 -6.30 9.71 -5.29
CA SER A 37 -6.33 8.96 -4.03
C SER A 37 -7.32 9.58 -3.03
N ALA A 38 -7.28 10.90 -2.84
CA ALA A 38 -8.21 11.61 -1.96
C ALA A 38 -9.67 11.45 -2.41
N ALA A 39 -9.93 11.49 -3.72
CA ALA A 39 -11.27 11.27 -4.28
C ALA A 39 -11.77 9.84 -4.02
N ARG A 40 -10.90 8.83 -4.16
CA ARG A 40 -11.23 7.42 -3.84
C ARG A 40 -11.56 7.26 -2.36
N GLU A 41 -10.77 7.86 -1.46
CA GLU A 41 -11.03 7.79 -0.02
C GLU A 41 -12.32 8.51 0.38
N ALA A 42 -12.63 9.65 -0.25
CA ALA A 42 -13.90 10.35 -0.04
C ALA A 42 -15.11 9.54 -0.54
N ALA A 43 -14.99 8.84 -1.68
CA ALA A 43 -16.02 7.92 -2.15
C ALA A 43 -16.19 6.73 -1.19
N ARG A 44 -15.09 6.16 -0.70
CA ARG A 44 -15.11 5.09 0.29
C ARG A 44 -15.81 5.52 1.59
N ARG A 45 -15.48 6.70 2.12
CA ARG A 45 -16.14 7.24 3.33
C ARG A 45 -17.64 7.45 3.15
N ARG A 46 -18.08 7.98 2.00
CA ARG A 46 -19.51 8.13 1.69
C ARG A 46 -20.24 6.79 1.67
N ARG A 47 -19.67 5.79 1.00
CA ARG A 47 -20.25 4.44 0.95
C ARG A 47 -20.32 3.78 2.33
N LEU A 48 -19.31 3.99 3.17
CA LEU A 48 -19.36 3.49 4.55
C LEU A 48 -20.43 4.22 5.36
N ALA A 49 -20.59 5.54 5.19
CA ALA A 49 -21.62 6.30 5.89
C ALA A 49 -23.05 5.91 5.50
N GLU A 50 -23.28 5.47 4.27
CA GLU A 50 -24.57 4.92 3.84
C GLU A 50 -24.98 3.66 4.63
N VAL A 51 -24.01 2.86 5.09
CA VAL A 51 -24.25 1.60 5.81
C VAL A 51 -24.15 1.78 7.32
N PHE A 52 -23.16 2.55 7.78
CA PHE A 52 -22.76 2.66 9.17
C PHE A 52 -23.07 4.02 9.81
N GLY A 53 -23.46 5.03 9.02
CA GLY A 53 -23.58 6.42 9.46
C GLY A 53 -22.23 7.12 9.61
N ASP A 54 -22.22 8.26 10.30
CA ASP A 54 -21.01 9.09 10.43
C ASP A 54 -19.94 8.51 11.38
N VAL A 55 -20.33 7.55 12.22
CA VAL A 55 -19.43 6.88 13.19
C VAL A 55 -19.06 5.51 12.64
N LEU A 56 -17.77 5.33 12.33
CA LEU A 56 -17.25 4.04 11.91
C LEU A 56 -16.85 3.19 13.12
N PRO A 57 -16.97 1.85 13.02
CA PRO A 57 -16.38 0.98 14.01
C PRO A 57 -14.85 1.13 14.03
N GLU A 58 -14.27 1.10 15.22
CA GLU A 58 -12.82 1.11 15.41
C GLU A 58 -12.23 -0.23 14.95
N ALA A 59 -11.16 -0.17 14.14
CA ALA A 59 -10.41 -1.35 13.78
C ALA A 59 -9.59 -1.80 15.00
N SER A 60 -9.75 -3.05 15.41
CA SER A 60 -8.96 -3.61 16.50
C SER A 60 -7.55 -3.97 16.03
N SER A 61 -6.55 -3.83 16.91
CA SER A 61 -5.15 -4.14 16.58
C SER A 61 -4.89 -5.62 16.23
N ASP A 62 -5.81 -6.51 16.62
CA ASP A 62 -5.75 -7.95 16.30
C ASP A 62 -6.30 -8.27 14.90
N GLU A 63 -6.93 -7.30 14.23
CA GLU A 63 -7.41 -7.51 12.87
C GLU A 63 -6.24 -7.74 11.90
N PRO A 64 -6.27 -8.85 11.15
CA PRO A 64 -5.23 -9.12 10.16
C PRO A 64 -5.33 -8.06 9.06
N ARG A 65 -4.21 -7.39 8.76
CA ARG A 65 -4.12 -6.59 7.54
C ARG A 65 -4.38 -7.48 6.33
N PRO A 66 -5.02 -6.96 5.27
CA PRO A 66 -5.22 -7.71 4.04
C PRO A 66 -3.86 -8.04 3.42
N ALA A 67 -3.29 -9.17 3.83
CA ALA A 67 -2.25 -9.86 3.11
C ALA A 67 -2.92 -10.54 1.91
N ALA A 68 -2.21 -10.69 0.79
CA ALA A 68 -2.62 -11.57 -0.28
C ALA A 68 -2.76 -12.99 0.32
N ARG A 69 -3.98 -13.34 0.73
CA ARG A 69 -4.26 -14.63 1.36
C ARG A 69 -4.31 -15.65 0.23
N GLY A 70 -3.24 -16.42 0.09
CA GLY A 70 -3.25 -17.65 -0.69
C GLY A 70 -4.15 -18.69 -0.03
N ASP A 71 -4.31 -19.83 -0.70
CA ASP A 71 -5.17 -20.92 -0.24
C ASP A 71 -4.56 -21.66 0.97
N GLU A 72 -3.36 -21.29 1.46
CA GLU A 72 -2.68 -21.88 2.62
C GLU A 72 -3.60 -22.10 3.82
N TRP A 73 -4.35 -21.07 4.24
CA TRP A 73 -5.25 -21.21 5.38
C TRP A 73 -6.32 -22.26 5.12
N TYR A 74 -6.85 -22.31 3.90
CA TYR A 74 -7.86 -23.29 3.52
C TYR A 74 -7.28 -24.70 3.47
N GLU A 75 -6.07 -24.88 2.93
CA GLU A 75 -5.39 -26.19 2.91
C GLU A 75 -5.08 -26.72 4.32
N GLU A 76 -4.65 -25.84 5.23
CA GLU A 76 -4.37 -26.16 6.63
C GLU A 76 -5.64 -26.48 7.43
N ASN A 77 -6.78 -25.90 7.07
CA ASN A 77 -8.03 -25.98 7.85
C ASN A 77 -9.13 -26.81 7.17
N ARG A 78 -8.88 -27.40 6.01
CA ARG A 78 -9.93 -28.17 5.31
C ARG A 78 -10.32 -29.43 6.10
N PRO A 79 -11.63 -29.76 6.19
CA PRO A 79 -12.09 -30.98 6.83
C PRO A 79 -11.50 -32.25 6.18
N PRO A 80 -11.23 -33.31 6.95
CA PRO A 80 -10.55 -34.52 6.47
C PRO A 80 -11.33 -35.32 5.41
N HIS A 81 -12.61 -35.01 5.20
CA HIS A 81 -13.46 -35.66 4.20
C HIS A 81 -13.69 -34.81 2.95
N HIS A 82 -13.02 -33.66 2.82
CA HIS A 82 -13.01 -32.90 1.56
C HIS A 82 -11.93 -33.47 0.63
N GLY A 83 -12.32 -34.50 -0.10
CA GLY A 83 -11.70 -34.97 -1.34
C GLY A 83 -12.66 -34.75 -2.51
#